data_AF-A0A846AQI6-F1
#
_entry.id   AF-A0A846AQI6-F1
#
_cell.length_a   1.000
_cell.length_b   1.000
_cell.length_c   1.000
_cell.angle_alpha   90.00
_cell.angle_beta   90.00
_cell.angle_gamma   90.00
#
_symmetry.space_group_name_H-M   'P 1'
#
loop_
_entity.id
_entity.type
_entity.pdbx_description
1 polymer ?
#
loop_
_entity_poly.entity_id
_entity_poly.type
_entity_poly.pdbx_seq_one_letter_code
_entity_poly.pdbx_strand_id
1 'polypeptide(L)'
;MFNKFKITLILLLVTGLISCGKITETAIKLNLNVSRISKIQTKGRIDRQVYLKGTVEGQAPFLETGAYELTDDTGSIWIFTTAELPEVGTEITIKGKISYQSIVVPELGNQDVGDFYVEEIERVEVENLNQEENEQQ
;
A
#
# COMPACT_ATOMS: atom_id res chain seq x y z
N MET A 1 -35.13 -57.39 -6.42
CA MET A 1 -35.63 -56.23 -5.64
C MET A 1 -34.50 -55.42 -4.99
N PHE A 2 -33.33 -55.27 -5.65
CA PHE A 2 -32.14 -54.60 -5.08
C PHE A 2 -31.61 -53.40 -5.92
N ASN A 3 -32.16 -53.17 -7.13
CA ASN A 3 -31.69 -52.10 -8.01
C ASN A 3 -32.47 -50.78 -7.89
N LYS A 4 -33.63 -50.77 -7.21
CA LYS A 4 -34.37 -49.51 -6.96
C LYS A 4 -33.80 -48.69 -5.81
N PHE A 5 -33.06 -49.34 -4.89
CA PHE A 5 -32.49 -48.70 -3.70
C PHE A 5 -31.20 -47.92 -4.01
N LYS A 6 -30.42 -48.36 -5.01
CA LYS A 6 -29.21 -47.63 -5.46
C LYS A 6 -29.53 -46.38 -6.29
N ILE A 7 -30.64 -46.37 -7.02
CA ILE A 7 -31.03 -45.24 -7.88
C ILE A 7 -31.51 -44.05 -7.03
N THR A 8 -32.19 -44.31 -5.90
CA THR A 8 -32.63 -43.26 -4.97
C THR A 8 -31.45 -42.60 -4.22
N LEU A 9 -30.36 -43.33 -3.95
CA LEU A 9 -29.21 -42.80 -3.21
C LEU A 9 -28.32 -41.89 -4.06
N ILE A 10 -28.34 -42.02 -5.39
CA ILE A 10 -27.54 -41.19 -6.31
C ILE A 10 -28.21 -39.83 -6.57
N LEU A 11 -29.53 -39.72 -6.42
CA LEU A 11 -30.26 -38.46 -6.66
C LEU A 11 -30.07 -37.42 -5.54
N LEU A 12 -29.66 -37.83 -4.34
CA LEU A 12 -29.57 -36.95 -3.16
C LEU A 12 -28.19 -36.27 -3.03
N LEU A 13 -27.19 -36.69 -3.82
CA LEU A 13 -25.82 -36.15 -3.76
C LEU A 13 -25.55 -34.96 -4.69
N VAL A 14 -26.52 -34.56 -5.53
CA VAL A 14 -26.29 -33.53 -6.58
C VAL A 14 -26.81 -32.14 -6.20
N THR A 15 -27.54 -31.97 -5.09
CA THR A 15 -28.20 -30.69 -4.77
C THR A 15 -27.66 -29.96 -3.53
N GLY A 16 -26.46 -30.30 -3.04
CA GLY A 16 -25.77 -29.49 -2.02
C GLY A 16 -24.31 -29.30 -2.45
N LEU A 17 -23.76 -28.12 -2.69
CA LEU A 17 -24.12 -26.77 -2.28
C LEU A 17 -23.73 -25.80 -3.40
N ILE A 18 -24.69 -25.31 -4.18
CA ILE A 18 -24.49 -24.06 -4.93
C ILE A 18 -24.77 -22.94 -3.92
N SER A 19 -23.83 -22.72 -3.02
CA SER A 19 -23.78 -21.50 -2.21
C SER A 19 -22.65 -20.63 -2.74
N CYS A 20 -22.81 -20.15 -3.98
CA CYS A 20 -22.09 -18.96 -4.41
C CYS A 20 -22.89 -17.76 -3.88
N GLY A 21 -22.86 -17.60 -2.54
CA GLY A 21 -23.11 -16.28 -1.99
C GLY A 21 -21.96 -15.44 -2.48
N LYS A 22 -22.23 -14.48 -3.38
CA LYS A 22 -21.34 -13.34 -3.51
C LYS A 22 -21.24 -12.77 -2.11
N ILE A 23 -20.12 -13.03 -1.45
CA ILE A 23 -19.71 -12.29 -0.28
C ILE A 23 -19.58 -10.89 -0.86
N THR A 24 -20.62 -10.06 -0.69
CA THR A 24 -20.49 -8.64 -0.89
C THR A 24 -19.41 -8.22 0.10
N GLU A 25 -18.19 -8.12 -0.40
CA GLU A 25 -17.10 -7.43 0.28
C GLU A 25 -17.64 -6.05 0.59
N THR A 26 -17.99 -5.86 1.85
CA THR A 26 -18.22 -4.53 2.40
C THR A 26 -16.90 -3.80 2.26
N ALA A 27 -16.76 -3.05 1.17
CA ALA A 27 -15.66 -2.12 0.97
C ALA A 27 -15.70 -1.10 2.12
N ILE A 28 -14.82 -1.28 3.10
CA ILE A 28 -14.68 -0.34 4.21
C ILE A 28 -14.04 0.93 3.63
N LYS A 29 -14.81 2.02 3.55
CA LYS A 29 -14.25 3.35 3.27
C LYS A 29 -13.33 3.77 4.41
N LEU A 30 -12.04 3.44 4.32
CA LEU A 30 -11.02 3.86 5.29
C LEU A 30 -10.73 5.36 5.08
N ASN A 31 -11.17 6.20 6.03
CA ASN A 31 -10.80 7.61 6.06
C ASN A 31 -9.40 7.76 6.68
N LEU A 32 -8.36 7.65 5.85
CA LEU A 32 -6.97 7.81 6.28
C LEU A 32 -6.59 9.29 6.24
N ASN A 33 -5.94 9.76 7.30
CA ASN A 33 -5.36 11.11 7.33
C ASN A 33 -4.00 11.12 6.61
N VAL A 34 -4.04 11.18 5.28
CA VAL A 34 -2.85 11.21 4.42
C VAL A 34 -2.10 12.54 4.59
N SER A 35 -0.81 12.45 4.88
CA SER A 35 0.09 13.60 5.04
C SER A 35 0.73 13.97 3.71
N ARG A 36 0.91 15.27 3.45
CA ARG A 36 1.71 15.77 2.31
C ARG A 36 3.20 15.60 2.59
N ILE A 37 3.97 15.18 1.59
CA ILE A 37 5.41 14.89 1.72
C ILE A 37 6.21 16.11 2.18
N SER A 38 5.92 17.29 1.62
CA SER A 38 6.55 18.57 2.01
C SER A 38 6.47 18.89 3.51
N LYS A 39 5.45 18.39 4.22
CA LYS A 39 5.31 18.60 5.67
C LYS A 39 6.33 17.75 6.45
N ILE A 40 6.78 16.62 5.92
CA ILE A 40 7.79 15.77 6.56
C ILE A 40 9.16 16.44 6.44
N GLN A 41 9.53 16.89 5.25
CA GLN A 41 10.83 17.55 5.02
C GLN A 41 11.03 18.81 5.86
N THR A 42 9.94 19.55 6.15
CA THR A 42 10.02 20.81 6.91
C THR A 42 9.77 20.67 8.41
N LYS A 43 8.91 19.73 8.82
CA LYS A 43 8.41 19.61 10.21
C LYS A 43 8.25 18.14 10.64
N GLY A 44 9.01 17.25 10.04
CA GLY A 44 9.05 15.84 10.36
C GLY A 44 9.32 15.63 11.85
N ARG A 45 8.52 14.76 12.48
CA ARG A 45 8.76 14.33 13.85
C ARG A 45 9.22 12.88 13.77
N ILE A 46 10.47 12.63 14.15
CA ILE A 46 11.05 11.29 14.19
C ILE A 46 10.13 10.36 15.01
N ASP A 47 10.03 9.12 14.57
CA ASP A 47 9.17 8.04 15.12
C ASP A 47 7.66 8.26 15.00
N ARG A 48 7.21 9.38 14.43
CA ARG A 48 5.79 9.59 14.16
C ARG A 48 5.36 8.70 12.98
N GLN A 49 4.25 7.99 13.16
CA GLN A 49 3.59 7.27 12.07
C GLN A 49 2.79 8.22 11.19
N VAL A 50 2.86 7.99 9.88
CA VAL A 50 2.19 8.77 8.84
C VAL A 50 1.60 7.85 7.79
N TYR A 51 0.50 8.30 7.19
CA TYR A 51 0.01 7.75 5.93
C TYR A 51 0.48 8.66 4.80
N LEU A 52 1.04 8.07 3.76
CA LEU A 52 1.46 8.77 2.54
C LEU A 52 0.77 8.14 1.34
N LYS A 53 0.42 8.97 0.37
CA LYS A 53 -0.09 8.55 -0.93
C LYS A 53 0.72 9.26 -2.01
N GLY A 54 1.18 8.51 -3.00
CA GLY A 54 1.95 9.08 -4.09
C GLY A 54 2.26 8.06 -5.17
N THR A 55 2.98 8.50 -6.21
CA THR A 55 3.44 7.67 -7.33
C THR A 55 4.88 7.25 -7.09
N VAL A 56 5.19 5.98 -7.39
CA VAL A 56 6.56 5.45 -7.33
C VAL A 56 7.33 5.95 -8.55
N GLU A 57 8.33 6.79 -8.37
CA GLU A 57 9.13 7.37 -9.48
C GLU A 57 10.51 6.71 -9.63
N GLY A 58 11.02 6.08 -8.56
CA GLY A 58 12.35 5.50 -8.53
C GLY A 58 12.45 4.31 -7.58
N GLN A 59 13.45 3.47 -7.82
CA GLN A 59 13.76 2.29 -7.00
C GLN A 59 15.27 2.19 -6.77
N ALA A 60 15.63 1.76 -5.57
CA ALA A 60 16.99 1.46 -5.15
C ALA A 60 17.02 0.08 -4.47
N PRO A 61 17.26 -1.01 -5.23
CA PRO A 61 17.37 -2.34 -4.65
C PRO A 61 18.67 -2.49 -3.85
N PHE A 62 18.57 -3.03 -2.64
CA PHE A 62 19.69 -3.44 -1.80
C PHE A 62 19.74 -4.98 -1.71
N LEU A 63 20.69 -5.53 -0.94
CA LEU A 63 20.89 -6.99 -0.90
C LEU A 63 19.69 -7.76 -0.30
N GLU A 64 19.14 -7.28 0.81
CA GLU A 64 18.02 -7.94 1.53
C GLU A 64 16.80 -7.02 1.71
N THR A 65 16.94 -5.76 1.31
CA THR A 65 15.97 -4.69 1.49
C THR A 65 15.97 -3.78 0.27
N GLY A 66 15.20 -2.70 0.30
CA GLY A 66 15.27 -1.70 -0.75
C GLY A 66 14.74 -0.36 -0.29
N ALA A 67 14.83 0.60 -1.18
CA ALA A 67 14.09 1.83 -1.07
C ALA A 67 13.39 2.17 -2.38
N TYR A 68 12.30 2.92 -2.30
CA TYR A 68 11.64 3.49 -3.47
C TYR A 68 11.32 4.96 -3.21
N GLU A 69 11.33 5.76 -4.27
CA GLU A 69 11.00 7.17 -4.21
C GLU A 69 9.51 7.34 -4.45
N LEU A 70 8.81 7.87 -3.45
CA LEU A 70 7.38 8.17 -3.52
C LEU A 70 7.22 9.67 -3.73
N THR A 71 6.45 10.06 -4.74
CA THR A 71 6.21 11.46 -5.12
C THR A 71 4.73 11.82 -5.04
N ASP A 72 4.43 12.96 -4.43
CA ASP A 72 3.10 13.60 -4.45
C ASP A 72 3.18 14.98 -5.11
N ASP A 73 2.08 15.74 -5.11
CA ASP A 73 2.00 17.10 -5.66
C ASP A 73 2.87 18.13 -4.91
N THR A 74 3.48 17.73 -3.79
CA THR A 74 4.28 18.60 -2.93
C THR A 74 5.75 18.24 -2.82
N GLY A 75 6.16 17.07 -3.32
CA GLY A 75 7.56 16.66 -3.35
C GLY A 75 7.74 15.15 -3.35
N SER A 76 8.99 14.73 -3.16
CA SER A 76 9.43 13.34 -3.22
C SER A 76 10.11 12.94 -1.92
N ILE A 77 9.96 11.69 -1.51
CA ILE A 77 10.63 11.15 -0.31
C ILE A 77 11.00 9.69 -0.52
N TRP A 78 12.17 9.31 -0.01
CA TRP A 78 12.60 7.93 -0.01
C TRP A 78 11.88 7.13 1.07
N ILE A 79 11.33 6.00 0.66
CA ILE A 79 10.70 5.02 1.53
C ILE A 79 11.61 3.80 1.60
N PHE A 80 12.09 3.47 2.81
CA PHE A 80 12.83 2.24 3.05
C PHE A 80 11.85 1.10 3.33
N THR A 81 12.10 -0.07 2.74
CA THR A 81 11.24 -1.24 2.90
C THR A 81 12.01 -2.55 2.93
N THR A 82 11.45 -3.52 3.66
CA THR A 82 11.85 -4.93 3.63
C THR A 82 10.91 -5.79 2.77
N ALA A 83 9.82 -5.20 2.25
CA ALA A 83 8.90 -5.85 1.32
C ALA A 83 9.42 -5.75 -0.12
N GLU A 84 8.77 -6.48 -1.04
CA GLU A 84 9.06 -6.38 -2.47
C GLU A 84 8.85 -4.95 -2.99
N LEU A 85 9.78 -4.47 -3.82
CA LEU A 85 9.72 -3.10 -4.35
C LEU A 85 8.48 -2.90 -5.24
N PRO A 86 7.68 -1.84 -5.01
CA PRO A 86 6.50 -1.56 -5.82
C PRO A 86 6.89 -1.08 -7.22
N GLU A 87 6.15 -1.45 -8.25
CA GLU A 87 6.45 -1.07 -9.64
C GLU A 87 6.46 0.45 -9.84
N VAL A 88 7.45 0.94 -10.61
CA VAL A 88 7.54 2.35 -11.02
C VAL A 88 6.30 2.75 -11.83
N GLY A 89 5.76 3.93 -11.55
CA GLY A 89 4.52 4.45 -12.13
C GLY A 89 3.26 4.07 -11.34
N THR A 90 3.36 3.23 -10.32
CA THR A 90 2.19 2.84 -9.51
C THR A 90 1.88 3.90 -8.47
N GLU A 91 0.62 4.32 -8.40
CA GLU A 91 0.12 5.11 -7.27
C GLU A 91 -0.21 4.19 -6.11
N ILE A 92 0.42 4.39 -4.96
CA ILE A 92 0.23 3.57 -3.76
C ILE A 92 -0.06 4.42 -2.54
N THR A 93 -0.74 3.83 -1.55
CA THR A 93 -0.89 4.40 -0.22
C THR A 93 -0.16 3.52 0.78
N ILE A 94 0.63 4.13 1.67
CA ILE A 94 1.41 3.43 2.67
C ILE A 94 1.20 4.02 4.04
N LYS A 95 1.48 3.20 5.05
CA LYS A 95 1.75 3.64 6.41
C LYS A 95 3.22 3.44 6.69
N GLY A 96 3.86 4.45 7.27
CA GLY A 96 5.26 4.36 7.62
C GLY A 96 5.61 5.21 8.83
N LYS A 97 6.85 5.08 9.29
CA LYS A 97 7.42 5.82 10.42
C LYS A 97 8.47 6.80 9.90
N ILE A 98 8.38 8.06 10.30
CA ILE A 98 9.36 9.08 9.91
C ILE A 98 10.69 8.82 10.62
N SER A 99 11.77 8.83 9.85
CA SER A 99 13.15 8.73 10.32
C SER A 99 13.99 9.86 9.69
N TYR A 100 15.15 10.14 10.26
CA TYR A 100 16.09 11.15 9.74
C TYR A 100 17.50 10.57 9.78
N GLN A 101 18.21 10.62 8.66
CA GLN A 101 19.60 10.19 8.61
C GLN A 101 20.51 11.41 8.63
N SER A 102 21.16 11.65 9.77
CA SER A 102 22.15 12.73 9.89
C SER A 102 23.38 12.41 9.04
N ILE A 103 23.86 13.42 8.30
CA ILE A 103 25.10 13.36 7.53
C ILE A 103 25.90 14.60 7.92
N VAL A 104 26.88 14.43 8.79
CA VAL A 104 27.75 15.52 9.23
C VAL A 104 28.95 15.59 8.30
N VAL A 105 29.11 16.70 7.59
CA VAL A 105 30.22 16.91 6.66
C VAL A 105 31.26 17.85 7.29
N PRO A 106 32.46 17.34 7.68
CA PRO A 106 33.48 18.15 8.32
C PRO A 106 33.97 19.32 7.46
N GLU A 107 34.04 19.11 6.14
CA GLU A 107 34.46 20.12 5.15
C GLU A 107 33.47 21.28 5.00
N LEU A 108 32.23 21.10 5.47
CA LEU A 108 31.18 22.13 5.51
C LEU A 108 30.99 22.68 6.93
N GLY A 109 32.05 22.70 7.74
CA GLY A 109 32.00 23.24 9.10
C GLY A 109 31.20 22.38 10.07
N ASN A 110 31.15 21.07 9.85
CA ASN A 110 30.33 20.11 10.59
C ASN A 110 28.82 20.38 10.47
N GLN A 111 28.38 20.94 9.34
CA GLN A 111 26.96 21.07 9.04
C GLN A 111 26.33 19.69 8.83
N ASP A 112 25.15 19.49 9.41
CA ASP A 112 24.29 18.35 9.10
C ASP A 112 23.54 18.63 7.79
N VAL A 113 23.78 17.78 6.80
CA VAL A 113 23.15 17.80 5.46
C VAL A 113 22.33 16.53 5.22
N GLY A 114 21.93 15.87 6.31
CA GLY A 114 21.00 14.76 6.30
C GLY A 114 19.61 15.14 5.78
N ASP A 115 18.75 14.13 5.64
CA ASP A 115 17.36 14.32 5.22
C ASP A 115 16.43 13.31 5.91
N PHE A 116 15.13 13.61 5.86
CA PHE A 116 14.07 12.73 6.30
C PHE A 116 13.81 11.62 5.28
N TYR A 117 13.51 10.44 5.81
CA TYR A 117 13.00 9.30 5.05
C TYR A 117 11.88 8.62 5.85
N VAL A 118 11.21 7.65 5.24
CA VAL A 118 10.14 6.90 5.92
C VAL A 118 10.44 5.41 5.87
N GLU A 119 10.33 4.74 7.01
CA GLU A 119 10.35 3.28 7.09
C GLU A 119 8.94 2.75 6.85
N GLU A 120 8.75 1.94 5.81
CA GLU A 120 7.46 1.32 5.48
C GLU A 120 7.05 0.33 6.58
N ILE A 121 5.80 0.45 7.04
CA ILE A 121 5.17 -0.50 7.97
C ILE A 121 4.23 -1.43 7.18
N GLU A 122 3.38 -0.85 6.34
CA GLU A 122 2.40 -1.59 5.53
C GLU A 122 1.92 -0.77 4.34
N ARG A 123 1.52 -1.45 3.26
CA ARG A 123 0.80 -0.87 2.13
C ARG A 123 -0.69 -0.99 2.40
N VAL A 124 -1.42 0.08 2.13
CA VAL A 124 -2.87 0.10 2.26
C VAL A 124 -3.48 0.02 0.88
N GLU A 125 -4.25 -1.02 0.64
CA GLU A 125 -5.04 -1.16 -0.58
C GLU A 125 -6.28 -0.28 -0.47
N VAL A 126 -6.38 0.69 -1.38
CA VAL A 126 -7.56 1.56 -1.48
C VAL A 126 -8.22 1.23 -2.81
N GLU A 127 -9.26 0.42 -2.79
CA GLU A 127 -10.06 0.14 -3.99
C GLU A 127 -10.67 1.45 -4.52
N ASN A 128 -10.14 1.95 -5.64
CA ASN A 128 -10.66 3.12 -6.33
C ASN A 128 -11.77 2.69 -7.29
N LEU A 129 -13.04 2.70 -6.85
CA LEU A 129 -14.18 2.57 -7.75
C LEU A 129 -14.53 3.93 -8.35
N ASN A 130 -13.91 4.30 -9.47
CA ASN A 130 -14.36 5.40 -10.32
C ASN A 130 -14.18 5.06 -11.80
N GLN A 131 -14.97 4.11 -12.33
CA GLN A 131 -15.36 4.08 -13.75
C GLN A 131 -16.74 3.42 -13.83
N GLU A 132 -17.81 4.24 -13.94
CA GLU A 132 -19.11 3.94 -14.57
C GLU A 132 -20.09 5.11 -14.32
N GLU A 133 -19.76 6.32 -14.79
CA GLU A 133 -20.71 7.45 -14.87
C GLU A 133 -20.91 7.96 -16.31
N ASN A 134 -20.53 7.18 -17.33
CA ASN A 134 -20.71 7.56 -18.74
C ASN A 134 -21.56 6.55 -19.53
N GLU A 135 -22.76 6.21 -19.07
CA GLU A 135 -23.76 5.53 -19.94
C GLU A 135 -25.22 6.01 -19.73
N GLN A 136 -25.44 7.20 -19.17
CA GLN A 136 -26.80 7.77 -19.12
C GLN A 136 -26.85 9.26 -19.44
N GLN A 137 -26.50 9.63 -20.68
CA GLN A 137 -27.13 10.75 -21.38
C GLN A 137 -27.39 10.38 -22.83
#